data_AF-A0A1T5J8I2-F1
#
_entry.id   AF-A0A1T5J8I2-F1
#
_cell.length_a   1.000
_cell.length_b   1.000
_cell.length_c   1.000
_cell.angle_alpha   90.00
_cell.angle_beta   90.00
_cell.angle_gamma   90.00
#
_symmetry.space_group_name_H-M   'P 1'
#
loop_
_entity.id
_entity.type
_entity.pdbx_description
1 polymer ?
#
loop_
_entity_poly.entity_id
_entity_poly.type
_entity_poly.pdbx_seq_one_letter_code
_entity_poly.pdbx_strand_id
1 'polypeptide(L)'
;MKHFLPLLLLLVASACGTVRTLPVQDSTRVEVRVEKEIVVDTAWVELPIIEEKVVTLDTASVLENRYAKSEAVVSNGRLSHSLATKAVREPVKVEKELVYRDSLVYRDRVVREEVRVEKELTPWQTMKMRTGGVCLFFILLIIIYFVIKLLFNLNLFKL
;
A
#
# COMPACT_ATOMS: atom_id res chain seq x y z
N MET A 1 63.60 -17.04 -19.31
CA MET A 1 62.72 -16.04 -18.65
C MET A 1 62.08 -15.02 -19.60
N LYS A 2 62.70 -14.63 -20.73
CA LYS A 2 62.12 -13.64 -21.68
C LYS A 2 60.78 -14.03 -22.33
N HIS A 3 60.45 -15.32 -22.45
CA HIS A 3 59.22 -15.78 -23.15
C HIS A 3 58.00 -15.99 -22.22
N PHE A 4 58.16 -15.93 -20.90
CA PHE A 4 57.05 -16.12 -19.95
C PHE A 4 56.21 -14.85 -19.76
N LEU A 5 56.86 -13.68 -19.79
CA LEU A 5 56.21 -12.38 -19.63
C LEU A 5 55.16 -12.06 -20.73
N PRO A 6 55.41 -12.32 -22.03
CA PRO A 6 54.38 -12.12 -23.05
C PRO A 6 53.22 -13.11 -22.91
N LEU A 7 53.47 -14.35 -22.46
CA LEU A 7 52.42 -15.37 -22.28
C LEU A 7 51.45 -14.98 -21.14
N LEU A 8 51.98 -14.46 -20.03
CA LEU A 8 51.19 -13.99 -18.89
C LEU A 8 50.30 -12.81 -19.27
N LEU A 9 50.83 -11.86 -20.04
CA LEU A 9 50.10 -10.66 -20.46
C LEU A 9 48.92 -10.99 -21.38
N LEU A 10 49.10 -12.00 -22.23
CA LEU A 10 48.09 -12.49 -23.16
C LEU A 10 46.95 -13.23 -22.41
N LEU A 11 47.26 -13.91 -21.31
CA LEU A 11 46.28 -14.58 -20.47
C LEU A 11 45.37 -13.58 -19.74
N VAL A 12 45.95 -12.51 -19.18
CA VAL A 12 45.19 -11.48 -18.44
C VAL A 12 44.26 -10.69 -19.36
N ALA A 13 44.64 -10.46 -20.62
CA ALA A 13 43.81 -9.78 -21.60
C ALA A 13 42.56 -10.58 -22.03
N SER A 14 42.51 -11.89 -21.73
CA SER A 14 41.38 -12.76 -22.06
C SER A 14 40.29 -12.85 -20.97
N ALA A 15 40.51 -12.23 -19.80
CA ALA A 15 39.54 -12.23 -18.71
C ALA A 15 38.35 -11.31 -19.03
N CYS A 16 37.23 -11.90 -19.48
CA CYS A 16 36.00 -11.17 -19.76
C CYS A 16 35.15 -11.01 -18.49
N GLY A 17 34.74 -9.78 -18.18
CA GLY A 17 33.87 -9.48 -17.04
C GLY A 17 32.41 -9.90 -17.28
N THR A 18 31.77 -10.45 -16.25
CA THR A 18 30.36 -10.87 -16.29
C THR A 18 29.40 -9.69 -16.29
N VAL A 19 28.41 -9.70 -17.19
CA VAL A 19 27.35 -8.68 -17.28
C VAL A 19 26.42 -8.80 -16.07
N ARG A 20 26.22 -7.69 -15.33
CA ARG A 20 25.25 -7.61 -14.22
C ARG A 20 23.86 -7.28 -14.77
N THR A 21 22.85 -8.03 -14.34
CA THR A 21 21.44 -7.74 -14.63
C THR A 21 20.91 -6.68 -13.66
N LEU A 22 20.12 -5.73 -14.17
CA LEU A 22 19.48 -4.69 -13.36
C LEU A 22 18.24 -5.25 -12.64
N PRO A 23 17.98 -4.85 -11.38
CA PRO A 23 16.77 -5.26 -10.67
C PRO A 23 15.53 -4.56 -11.25
N VAL A 24 14.44 -5.31 -11.39
CA VAL A 24 13.13 -4.82 -11.82
C VAL A 24 12.48 -4.07 -10.66
N GLN A 25 11.93 -2.89 -10.92
CA GLN A 25 11.29 -2.03 -9.92
C GLN A 25 9.76 -2.14 -10.06
N ASP A 26 9.09 -2.73 -9.07
CA ASP A 26 7.63 -2.88 -9.06
C ASP A 26 6.94 -1.64 -8.46
N SER A 27 5.86 -1.16 -9.09
CA SER A 27 5.02 -0.08 -8.58
C SER A 27 3.78 -0.64 -7.87
N THR A 28 3.49 -0.16 -6.67
CA THR A 28 2.25 -0.47 -5.94
C THR A 28 1.33 0.75 -5.94
N ARG A 29 0.05 0.56 -6.31
CA ARG A 29 -0.98 1.60 -6.29
C ARG A 29 -2.00 1.29 -5.20
N VAL A 30 -2.27 2.24 -4.31
CA VAL A 30 -3.25 2.10 -3.23
C VAL A 30 -4.43 3.02 -3.51
N GLU A 31 -5.64 2.48 -3.53
CA GLU A 31 -6.87 3.27 -3.65
C GLU A 31 -7.66 3.18 -2.34
N VAL A 32 -8.16 4.33 -1.85
CA VAL A 32 -8.94 4.42 -0.61
C VAL A 32 -10.38 4.71 -0.98
N ARG A 33 -11.32 3.83 -0.60
CA ARG A 33 -12.76 4.03 -0.77
C ARG A 33 -13.37 4.39 0.57
N VAL A 34 -14.15 5.46 0.60
CA VAL A 34 -14.88 5.91 1.80
C VAL A 34 -16.36 5.72 1.54
N GLU A 35 -17.03 4.94 2.39
CA GLU A 35 -18.48 4.71 2.32
C GLU A 35 -19.14 5.30 3.56
N LYS A 36 -20.22 6.07 3.33
CA LYS A 36 -20.98 6.75 4.37
C LYS A 36 -22.37 6.14 4.41
N GLU A 37 -22.75 5.59 5.56
CA GLU A 37 -24.08 5.04 5.79
C GLU A 37 -24.77 5.87 6.87
N ILE A 38 -25.99 6.33 6.60
CA ILE A 38 -26.82 7.06 7.55
C ILE A 38 -27.77 6.06 8.19
N VAL A 39 -27.51 5.72 9.45
CA VAL A 39 -28.35 4.80 10.23
C VAL A 39 -29.21 5.61 11.19
N VAL A 40 -30.51 5.37 11.18
CA VAL A 40 -31.46 6.01 12.10
C VAL A 40 -31.54 5.18 13.37
N ASP A 41 -31.11 5.75 14.50
CA ASP A 41 -31.16 5.13 15.82
C ASP A 41 -32.24 5.80 16.68
N THR A 42 -32.70 5.13 17.73
CA THR A 42 -33.63 5.69 18.72
C THR A 42 -32.88 6.07 19.98
N ALA A 43 -32.74 7.37 20.24
CA ALA A 43 -32.21 7.89 21.49
C ALA A 43 -33.35 8.19 22.47
N TRP A 44 -33.12 7.94 23.75
CA TRP A 44 -34.09 8.26 24.81
C TRP A 44 -33.81 9.68 25.33
N VAL A 45 -34.81 10.56 25.24
CA VAL A 45 -34.72 11.92 25.80
C VAL A 45 -35.52 11.98 27.10
N GLU A 46 -34.90 12.54 28.14
CA GLU A 46 -35.56 12.81 29.42
C GLU A 46 -36.11 14.23 29.41
N LEU A 47 -37.43 14.36 29.65
CA LEU A 47 -38.06 15.68 29.77
C LEU A 47 -37.80 16.25 31.18
N PRO A 48 -37.41 17.53 31.29
CA PRO A 48 -37.21 18.17 32.59
C PRO A 48 -38.54 18.33 33.33
N ILE A 49 -38.50 18.09 34.64
CA ILE A 49 -39.65 18.31 35.52
C ILE A 49 -39.79 19.82 35.75
N ILE A 50 -40.92 20.39 35.30
CA ILE A 50 -41.28 21.79 35.51
C ILE A 50 -42.52 21.80 36.41
N GLU A 51 -42.46 22.61 37.48
CA GLU A 51 -43.57 22.79 38.42
C GLU A 51 -44.06 24.23 38.35
N GLU A 52 -45.36 24.40 38.12
CA GLU A 52 -46.03 25.70 38.14
C GLU A 52 -47.15 25.69 39.18
N LYS A 53 -47.22 26.75 40.00
CA LYS A 53 -48.20 26.89 41.08
C LYS A 53 -48.90 28.23 40.96
N VAL A 54 -50.24 28.19 40.94
CA VAL A 54 -51.08 29.38 40.80
C VAL A 54 -52.20 29.33 41.85
N VAL A 55 -52.49 30.47 42.46
CA VAL A 55 -53.56 30.62 43.46
C VAL A 55 -54.50 31.72 43.01
N THR A 56 -55.78 31.39 42.77
CA THR A 56 -56.80 32.32 42.31
C THR A 56 -58.03 32.33 43.22
N LEU A 57 -58.81 33.40 43.14
CA LEU A 57 -60.11 33.53 43.82
C LEU A 57 -61.28 33.02 42.97
N ASP A 58 -61.04 32.73 41.69
CA ASP A 58 -62.06 32.35 40.71
C ASP A 58 -62.38 30.84 40.69
N THR A 59 -63.56 30.50 40.18
CA THR A 59 -64.17 29.15 40.23
C THR A 59 -63.59 28.14 39.23
N ALA A 60 -62.81 28.58 38.24
CA ALA A 60 -62.31 27.70 37.19
C ALA A 60 -60.82 27.95 36.89
N SER A 61 -60.05 26.86 36.85
CA SER A 61 -58.66 26.87 36.40
C SER A 61 -58.46 25.66 35.50
N VAL A 62 -58.01 25.88 34.26
CA VAL A 62 -57.82 24.84 33.24
C VAL A 62 -56.36 24.83 32.83
N LEU A 63 -55.68 23.69 33.01
CA LEU A 63 -54.33 23.45 32.54
C LEU A 63 -54.28 22.06 31.90
N GLU A 64 -53.99 21.99 30.61
CA GLU A 64 -53.99 20.76 29.82
C GLU A 64 -52.59 20.56 29.20
N ASN A 65 -51.94 19.46 29.57
CA ASN A 65 -50.67 19.04 28.96
C ASN A 65 -50.55 17.52 29.00
N ARG A 66 -50.12 16.91 27.89
CA ARG A 66 -49.94 15.45 27.70
C ARG A 66 -48.95 14.83 28.69
N TYR A 67 -48.00 15.60 29.18
CA TYR A 67 -46.92 15.12 30.06
C TYR A 67 -47.03 15.61 31.50
N ALA A 68 -48.14 16.25 31.91
CA ALA A 68 -48.27 16.81 33.25
C ALA A 68 -49.37 16.14 34.08
N LYS A 69 -49.29 16.29 35.40
CA LYS A 69 -50.37 16.01 36.35
C LYS A 69 -50.89 17.36 36.86
N SER A 70 -52.18 17.62 36.70
CA SER A 70 -52.88 18.74 37.32
C SER A 70 -53.52 18.29 38.64
N GLU A 71 -53.42 19.12 39.66
CA GLU A 71 -54.05 18.91 40.95
C GLU A 71 -54.63 20.22 41.46
N ALA A 72 -55.93 20.22 41.74
CA ALA A 72 -56.68 21.40 42.15
C ALA A 72 -57.33 21.14 43.51
N VAL A 73 -57.07 22.02 44.48
CA VAL A 73 -57.57 21.92 45.85
C VAL A 73 -58.20 23.24 46.25
N VAL A 74 -59.40 23.17 46.83
CA VAL A 74 -60.11 24.34 47.37
C VAL A 74 -59.94 24.36 48.89
N SER A 75 -59.42 25.47 49.42
CA SER A 75 -59.28 25.68 50.87
C SER A 75 -59.47 27.17 51.19
N ASN A 76 -60.21 27.47 52.26
CA ASN A 76 -60.47 28.85 52.73
C ASN A 76 -60.99 29.82 51.64
N GLY A 77 -61.84 29.35 50.72
CA GLY A 77 -62.37 30.17 49.62
C GLY A 77 -61.36 30.53 48.54
N ARG A 78 -60.17 29.90 48.52
CA ARG A 78 -59.15 30.06 47.48
C ARG A 78 -58.96 28.75 46.74
N LEU A 79 -58.79 28.83 45.42
CA LEU A 79 -58.43 27.71 44.56
C LEU A 79 -56.92 27.67 44.41
N SER A 80 -56.29 26.60 44.86
CA SER A 80 -54.87 26.33 44.62
C SER A 80 -54.74 25.29 43.51
N HIS A 81 -54.02 25.64 42.46
CA HIS A 81 -53.77 24.77 41.31
C HIS A 81 -52.26 24.54 41.17
N SER A 82 -51.85 23.29 41.16
CA SER A 82 -50.50 22.88 40.82
C SER A 82 -50.47 22.08 39.54
N LEU A 83 -49.50 22.38 38.69
CA LEU A 83 -49.16 21.61 37.51
C LEU A 83 -47.72 21.10 37.66
N ALA A 84 -47.54 19.79 37.58
CA ALA A 84 -46.22 19.17 37.62
C ALA A 84 -46.00 18.28 36.39
N THR A 85 -44.91 18.49 35.67
CA THR A 85 -44.50 17.62 34.56
C THR A 85 -44.03 16.27 35.08
N LYS A 86 -44.52 15.17 34.51
CA LYS A 86 -44.09 13.80 34.80
C LYS A 86 -42.72 13.55 34.18
N ALA A 87 -41.85 12.85 34.90
CA ALA A 87 -40.62 12.30 34.32
C ALA A 87 -41.01 11.18 33.33
N VAL A 88 -40.97 11.47 32.03
CA VAL A 88 -41.25 10.52 30.96
C VAL A 88 -40.01 10.43 30.06
N ARG A 89 -39.67 9.20 29.69
CA ARG A 89 -38.65 8.91 28.67
C ARG A 89 -39.35 8.66 27.35
N GLU A 90 -39.09 9.49 26.35
CA GLU A 90 -39.65 9.33 25.01
C GLU A 90 -38.55 8.94 24.00
N PRO A 91 -38.81 7.95 23.11
CA PRO A 91 -37.85 7.59 22.07
C PRO A 91 -37.89 8.63 20.94
N VAL A 92 -36.76 9.30 20.70
CA VAL A 92 -36.57 10.24 19.60
C VAL A 92 -35.67 9.57 18.55
N LYS A 93 -36.08 9.65 17.28
CA LYS A 93 -35.26 9.17 16.17
C LYS A 93 -34.12 10.15 15.92
N VAL A 94 -32.88 9.68 16.00
CA VAL A 94 -31.66 10.45 15.76
C VAL A 94 -30.90 9.79 14.62
N GLU A 95 -30.46 10.60 13.66
CA GLU A 95 -29.63 10.14 12.55
C GLU A 95 -28.17 10.05 13.01
N LYS A 96 -27.52 8.91 12.79
CA LYS A 96 -26.10 8.69 13.08
C LYS A 96 -25.37 8.34 11.78
N GLU A 97 -24.34 9.12 11.45
CA GLU A 97 -23.45 8.83 10.31
C GLU A 97 -22.40 7.78 10.75
N LEU A 98 -22.41 6.62 10.11
CA LEU A 98 -21.35 5.62 10.21
C LEU A 98 -20.42 5.78 9.00
N VAL A 99 -19.12 5.97 9.26
CA VAL A 99 -18.11 6.16 8.21
C VAL A 99 -17.21 4.93 8.16
N TYR A 100 -17.34 4.14 7.11
CA TYR A 100 -16.46 3.01 6.82
C TYR A 100 -15.29 3.47 5.95
N ARG A 101 -14.06 3.12 6.37
CA ARG A 101 -12.82 3.45 5.64
C ARG A 101 -12.05 2.16 5.36
N ASP A 102 -12.43 1.51 4.27
CA ASP A 102 -11.76 0.31 3.83
C ASP A 102 -10.71 0.65 2.76
N SER A 103 -9.46 0.32 3.04
CA SER A 103 -8.37 0.43 2.07
C SER A 103 -8.26 -0.88 1.29
N LEU A 104 -8.63 -0.87 0.01
CA LEU A 104 -8.39 -1.99 -0.89
C LEU A 104 -7.00 -1.82 -1.53
N VAL A 105 -6.05 -2.68 -1.15
CA VAL A 105 -4.69 -2.65 -1.72
C VAL A 105 -4.67 -3.50 -2.98
N TYR A 106 -4.80 -2.85 -4.14
CA TYR A 106 -4.60 -3.51 -5.43
C TYR A 106 -3.10 -3.70 -5.68
N ARG A 107 -2.67 -4.96 -5.73
CA ARG A 107 -1.33 -5.32 -6.16
C ARG A 107 -1.44 -5.89 -7.55
N ASP A 108 -1.22 -5.04 -8.55
CA ASP A 108 -1.14 -5.46 -9.95
C ASP A 108 0.07 -6.39 -10.11
N ARG A 109 -0.16 -7.67 -9.87
CA ARG A 109 0.83 -8.71 -10.15
C ARG A 109 0.68 -8.98 -11.63
N VAL A 110 1.42 -8.23 -12.45
CA VAL A 110 1.55 -8.56 -13.86
C VAL A 110 2.21 -9.93 -13.91
N VAL A 111 1.41 -10.98 -14.11
CA VAL A 111 1.90 -12.32 -14.43
C VAL A 111 2.44 -12.20 -15.84
N ARG A 112 3.65 -11.64 -15.95
CA ARG A 112 4.42 -11.71 -17.18
C ARG A 112 4.82 -13.16 -17.27
N GLU A 113 4.18 -13.91 -18.16
CA GLU A 113 4.82 -15.10 -18.71
C GLU A 113 6.18 -14.64 -19.20
N GLU A 114 7.24 -15.04 -18.49
CA GLU A 114 8.61 -14.75 -18.86
C GLU A 114 8.91 -15.57 -20.12
N VAL A 115 8.39 -15.12 -21.26
CA VAL A 115 8.87 -15.58 -22.55
C VAL A 115 10.30 -15.07 -22.63
N ARG A 116 11.24 -15.96 -22.32
CA ARG A 116 12.68 -15.73 -22.46
C ARG A 116 12.98 -15.60 -23.95
N VAL A 117 12.75 -14.40 -24.48
CA VAL A 117 13.17 -14.04 -25.82
C VAL A 117 14.69 -13.98 -25.78
N GLU A 118 15.34 -14.86 -26.53
CA GLU A 118 16.78 -14.80 -26.73
C GLU A 118 17.09 -13.45 -27.38
N LYS A 119 17.77 -12.59 -26.61
CA LYS A 119 18.17 -11.28 -27.11
C LYS A 119 19.25 -11.51 -28.17
N GLU A 120 18.97 -11.09 -29.40
CA GLU A 120 19.98 -11.09 -30.47
C GLU A 120 21.24 -10.36 -29.98
N LEU A 121 22.40 -10.98 -30.22
CA LEU A 121 23.67 -10.40 -29.82
C LEU A 121 23.85 -9.07 -30.54
N THR A 122 24.09 -8.02 -29.77
CA THR A 122 24.41 -6.72 -30.38
C THR A 122 25.64 -6.87 -31.29
N PRO A 123 25.74 -6.11 -32.39
CA PRO A 123 26.90 -6.19 -33.28
C PRO A 123 28.24 -6.07 -32.54
N TRP A 124 28.28 -5.26 -31.48
CA TRP A 124 29.43 -5.09 -30.60
C TRP A 124 29.76 -6.34 -29.77
N GLN A 125 28.75 -7.02 -29.23
CA GLN A 125 28.93 -8.29 -28.50
C GLN A 125 29.41 -9.40 -29.43
N THR A 126 28.82 -9.48 -30.62
CA THR A 126 29.22 -10.43 -31.67
C THR A 126 30.68 -10.20 -32.09
N MET A 127 31.08 -8.93 -32.25
CA MET A 127 32.47 -8.58 -32.54
C MET A 127 33.41 -9.02 -31.42
N LYS A 128 33.10 -8.74 -30.15
CA LYS A 128 33.92 -9.18 -29.01
C LYS A 128 34.08 -10.70 -28.93
N MET A 129 32.99 -11.45 -29.14
CA MET A 129 33.02 -12.91 -29.14
C MET A 129 33.90 -13.46 -30.27
N ARG A 130 33.80 -12.89 -31.48
CA ARG A 130 34.65 -13.26 -32.61
C ARG A 130 36.12 -12.94 -32.35
N THR A 131 36.44 -11.76 -31.81
CA THR A 131 37.81 -11.37 -31.45
C THR A 131 38.41 -12.32 -30.43
N GLY A 132 37.64 -12.74 -29.41
CA GLY A 132 38.09 -13.74 -28.43
C GLY A 132 38.47 -15.07 -29.07
N GLY A 133 37.63 -15.59 -29.99
CA GLY A 133 37.92 -16.82 -30.72
C GLY A 133 39.18 -16.73 -31.59
N VAL A 134 39.38 -15.60 -32.28
CA VAL A 134 40.58 -15.35 -33.08
C VAL A 134 41.83 -15.28 -32.19
N CYS A 135 41.76 -14.60 -31.04
CA CYS A 135 42.88 -14.56 -30.09
C CYS A 135 43.23 -15.96 -29.56
N LEU A 136 42.25 -16.79 -29.21
CA LEU A 136 42.48 -18.17 -28.76
C LEU A 136 43.16 -19.03 -29.83
N PHE A 137 42.77 -18.86 -31.10
CA PHE A 137 43.41 -19.56 -32.22
C PHE A 137 44.89 -19.20 -32.37
N PHE A 138 45.24 -17.91 -32.28
CA PHE A 138 46.64 -17.48 -32.33
C PHE A 138 47.47 -17.99 -31.15
N ILE A 139 46.91 -18.01 -29.94
CA ILE A 139 47.58 -18.59 -28.76
C ILE A 139 47.90 -20.07 -29.01
N LEU A 140 46.93 -20.82 -29.56
CA LEU A 140 47.11 -22.24 -29.86
C LEU A 140 48.20 -22.46 -30.90
N LEU A 141 48.26 -21.64 -31.95
CA LEU A 141 49.36 -21.69 -32.94
C LEU A 141 50.73 -21.38 -32.32
N ILE A 142 50.82 -20.39 -31.43
CA ILE A 142 52.07 -20.07 -30.73
C ILE A 142 52.52 -21.25 -29.85
N ILE A 143 51.59 -21.89 -29.14
CA ILE A 143 51.88 -23.08 -28.32
C ILE A 143 52.40 -24.22 -29.20
N ILE A 144 51.71 -24.52 -30.31
CA ILE A 144 52.14 -25.57 -31.26
C ILE A 144 53.55 -25.27 -31.80
N TYR A 145 53.82 -24.02 -32.19
CA TYR A 145 55.14 -23.62 -32.64
C TYR A 145 56.23 -23.86 -31.57
N PHE A 146 55.96 -23.48 -30.32
CA PHE A 146 56.89 -23.72 -29.21
C PHE A 146 57.10 -25.22 -28.94
N VAL A 147 56.05 -26.03 -29.03
CA VAL A 147 56.13 -27.49 -28.85
C VAL A 147 56.95 -28.14 -29.98
N ILE A 148 56.73 -27.75 -31.24
CA ILE A 148 57.52 -28.23 -32.39
C ILE A 148 58.98 -27.82 -32.26
N LYS A 149 59.24 -26.56 -31.87
CA LYS A 149 60.59 -26.06 -31.62
C LYS A 149 61.30 -26.83 -30.50
N LEU A 150 60.56 -27.21 -29.46
CA LEU A 150 61.09 -27.97 -28.32
C LEU A 150 61.35 -29.44 -28.67
N LEU A 151 60.45 -30.09 -29.41
CA LEU A 151 60.54 -31.51 -29.78
C LEU A 151 61.54 -31.78 -30.91
N PHE A 152 61.61 -30.91 -31.92
CA PHE A 152 62.45 -31.14 -33.09
C PHE A 152 63.79 -30.38 -33.07
N ASN A 153 64.03 -29.53 -32.06
CA ASN A 153 65.23 -28.69 -31.95
C ASN A 153 65.60 -27.97 -33.28
N LEU A 154 64.61 -27.69 -34.12
CA LEU A 154 64.80 -27.05 -35.42
C LEU A 154 64.86 -25.53 -35.19
N ASN A 155 66.08 -24.98 -35.30
CA ASN A 155 66.32 -23.54 -35.44
C ASN A 155 65.80 -23.06 -36.81
N LEU A 156 64.48 -23.03 -37.00
CA LEU A 156 63.90 -22.69 -38.30
C LEU A 156 63.87 -21.18 -38.59
N PHE A 157 64.26 -20.33 -37.63
CA PHE A 157 64.56 -18.92 -37.87
C PHE A 157 65.76 -18.53 -37.01
N LYS A 158 66.94 -18.51 -37.63
CA LYS A 158 67.99 -17.55 -37.25
C LYS A 158 67.54 -16.20 -37.82
N LEU A 159 66.99 -15.36 -36.96
CA LEU A 159 67.05 -13.90 -37.15
C LEU A 159 67.91 -13.37 -36.01
#